data_AF-A0A0E0UUB4-F1
#
_entry.id   AF-A0A0E0UUB4-F1
#
_cell.length_a   1.000
_cell.length_b   1.000
_cell.length_c   1.000
_cell.angle_alpha   90.00
_cell.angle_beta   90.00
_cell.angle_gamma   90.00
#
_symmetry.space_group_name_H-M   'P 1'
#
loop_
_entity.id
_entity.type
_entity.pdbx_description
1 polymer ?
#
loop_
_entity_poly.entity_id
_entity_poly.type
_entity_poly.pdbx_seq_one_letter_code
_entity_poly.pdbx_strand_id
1 'polypeptide(L)'
;MVALDETYTVVGLKEAAKLKAKGVKKNNPSADEYVDHVPLVAEFLADKGDLQAFYNNLATGYQRVWARYIYSAKQPATQEKRRLEMVDILSQGYKTKDLYRQGKK
;
A
#
# COMPACT_ATOMS: atom_id res chain seq x y z
N MET A 1 7.41 6.44 -31.32
CA MET A 1 7.11 5.37 -30.34
C MET A 1 7.91 5.68 -29.08
N VAL A 2 7.25 5.76 -27.94
CA VAL A 2 7.82 6.11 -26.62
C VAL A 2 8.49 4.88 -26.01
N ALA A 3 9.72 5.02 -25.53
CA ALA A 3 10.25 4.21 -24.44
C ALA A 3 11.24 5.06 -23.64
N LEU A 4 10.82 5.39 -22.43
CA LEU A 4 11.51 6.20 -21.44
C LEU A 4 12.62 5.34 -20.80
N ASP A 5 13.87 5.58 -21.16
CA ASP A 5 15.02 5.05 -20.43
C ASP A 5 15.52 6.15 -19.47
N GLU A 6 15.07 6.09 -18.23
CA GLU A 6 15.55 6.96 -17.15
C GLU A 6 16.39 6.13 -16.18
N THR A 7 17.66 5.96 -16.56
CA THR A 7 18.78 5.57 -15.69
C THR A 7 19.03 6.62 -14.61
N TYR A 8 18.61 6.36 -13.36
CA TYR A 8 18.97 7.12 -12.16
C TYR A 8 18.80 6.19 -10.95
N THR A 9 19.70 5.98 -9.97
CA THR A 9 20.94 6.63 -9.55
C THR A 9 21.69 5.60 -8.69
N VAL A 10 22.98 5.41 -8.93
CA VAL A 10 23.88 4.68 -8.03
C VAL A 10 24.09 5.55 -6.79
N VAL A 11 23.49 5.18 -5.66
CA VAL A 11 23.79 5.81 -4.36
C VAL A 11 24.77 4.92 -3.60
N GLY A 12 25.97 5.45 -3.43
CA GLY A 12 27.08 4.82 -2.72
C GLY A 12 26.72 4.45 -1.29
N LEU A 13 26.98 3.19 -0.94
CA LEU A 13 26.90 2.67 0.41
C LEU A 13 28.18 3.10 1.15
N LYS A 14 28.10 4.11 2.03
CA LYS A 14 29.18 4.46 2.97
C LYS A 14 28.73 4.15 4.40
N GLU A 15 29.24 3.02 4.87
CA GLU A 15 29.49 2.57 6.25
C GLU A 15 28.64 3.13 7.41
N ALA A 16 27.86 2.24 8.02
CA ALA A 16 27.59 2.28 9.46
C ALA A 16 27.72 0.87 10.04
N ALA A 17 28.63 0.73 10.99
CA ALA A 17 29.10 -0.51 11.56
C ALA A 17 28.08 -1.19 12.50
N LYS A 18 28.11 -2.53 12.46
CA LYS A 18 27.74 -3.51 13.51
C LYS A 18 26.34 -3.37 14.14
N LEU A 19 25.51 -4.39 13.92
CA LEU A 19 24.99 -5.28 14.99
C LEU A 19 24.40 -6.55 14.35
N LYS A 20 24.60 -7.68 15.05
CA LYS A 20 24.39 -9.05 14.58
C LYS A 20 22.92 -9.48 14.55
N ALA A 21 22.60 -10.35 13.59
CA ALA A 21 21.88 -11.63 13.72
C ALA A 21 20.84 -11.85 12.61
N LYS A 22 20.80 -13.10 12.15
CA LYS A 22 20.20 -13.61 10.92
C LYS A 22 18.68 -13.53 10.91
N GLY A 23 18.15 -12.95 9.84
CA GLY A 23 16.80 -13.20 9.34
C GLY A 23 16.84 -12.88 7.86
N VAL A 24 16.49 -13.85 7.00
CA VAL A 24 16.46 -13.70 5.55
C VAL A 24 15.75 -12.40 5.22
N LYS A 25 16.46 -11.41 4.67
CA LYS A 25 15.84 -10.17 4.18
C LYS A 25 14.98 -10.54 2.98
N LYS A 26 13.74 -10.92 3.25
CA LYS A 26 12.70 -10.98 2.24
C LYS A 26 12.45 -9.53 1.87
N ASN A 27 13.14 -9.04 0.83
CA ASN A 27 13.11 -7.65 0.36
C ASN A 27 11.71 -7.20 -0.13
N ASN A 28 10.66 -7.97 0.14
CA ASN A 28 9.29 -7.62 -0.13
C ASN A 28 8.40 -8.33 0.90
N PRO A 29 7.84 -7.61 1.88
CA PRO A 29 6.88 -8.22 2.78
C PRO A 29 5.70 -8.75 1.95
N SER A 30 5.39 -10.02 2.13
CA SER A 30 4.30 -10.67 1.40
C SER A 30 2.96 -10.02 1.78
N ALA A 31 1.96 -10.06 0.90
CA ALA A 31 0.62 -9.51 1.20
C ALA A 31 -0.03 -10.12 2.46
N ASP A 32 0.51 -11.24 2.93
CA ASP A 32 0.16 -11.94 4.17
C ASP A 32 0.59 -11.18 5.43
N GLU A 33 1.74 -10.50 5.42
CA GLU A 33 2.25 -9.72 6.57
C GLU A 33 1.40 -8.49 6.90
N TYR A 34 0.44 -8.14 6.03
CA TYR A 34 -0.44 -6.99 6.22
C TYR A 34 -1.87 -7.36 6.60
N VAL A 35 -2.13 -8.64 6.88
CA VAL A 35 -3.44 -9.12 7.36
C VAL A 35 -3.87 -8.39 8.63
N ASP A 36 -2.97 -8.22 9.59
CA ASP A 36 -3.25 -7.55 10.87
C ASP A 36 -3.63 -6.07 10.71
N HIS A 37 -3.32 -5.48 9.55
CA HIS A 37 -3.64 -4.09 9.25
C HIS A 37 -4.98 -3.91 8.53
N VAL A 38 -5.62 -4.98 8.03
CA VAL A 38 -6.97 -4.94 7.44
C VAL A 38 -8.01 -4.35 8.40
N PRO A 39 -8.11 -4.76 9.68
CA PRO A 39 -9.08 -4.18 10.60
C PRO A 39 -8.86 -2.68 10.83
N LEU A 40 -7.60 -2.22 10.89
CA LEU A 40 -7.29 -0.80 11.05
C LEU A 40 -7.76 0.06 9.86
N VAL A 41 -7.73 -0.51 8.65
CA VAL A 41 -8.28 0.15 7.45
C VAL A 41 -9.80 0.20 7.53
N ALA A 42 -10.44 -0.88 7.98
CA ALA A 42 -11.89 -0.93 8.16
C ALA A 42 -12.38 0.06 9.24
N GLU A 43 -11.63 0.24 10.33
CA GLU A 43 -11.90 1.27 11.35
C GLU A 43 -11.78 2.68 10.78
N PHE A 44 -10.75 2.95 9.98
CA PHE A 44 -10.60 4.26 9.32
C PHE A 44 -11.78 4.55 8.38
N LEU A 45 -12.30 3.52 7.70
CA LEU A 45 -13.47 3.67 6.83
C LEU A 45 -14.78 3.71 7.60
N ALA A 46 -14.83 3.35 8.89
CA ALA A 46 -16.06 3.37 9.68
C ALA A 46 -16.69 4.77 9.77
N ASP A 47 -15.87 5.82 9.69
CA ASP A 47 -16.31 7.22 9.55
C ASP A 47 -17.13 7.46 8.27
N LYS A 48 -16.90 6.64 7.24
CA LYS A 48 -17.49 6.73 5.91
C LYS A 48 -18.28 5.45 5.60
N GLY A 49 -19.44 5.31 6.23
CA GLY A 49 -20.27 4.09 6.21
C GLY A 49 -20.45 3.43 4.83
N ASP A 50 -20.68 4.20 3.76
CA ASP A 50 -20.78 3.66 2.39
C ASP A 50 -19.49 3.01 1.90
N LEU A 51 -18.34 3.64 2.16
CA LEU A 51 -17.03 3.09 1.80
C LEU A 51 -16.63 1.91 2.67
N GLN A 52 -17.06 1.90 3.93
CA GLN A 52 -16.88 0.76 4.83
C GLN A 52 -17.63 -0.46 4.30
N ALA A 53 -18.91 -0.29 3.93
CA ALA A 53 -19.72 -1.37 3.35
C ALA A 53 -19.10 -1.87 2.04
N PHE A 54 -18.63 -0.95 1.18
CA PHE A 54 -17.94 -1.32 -0.05
C PHE A 54 -16.66 -2.11 0.22
N TYR A 55 -15.82 -1.66 1.16
CA TYR A 55 -14.58 -2.33 1.53
C TYR A 55 -14.82 -3.70 2.19
N ASN A 56 -15.84 -3.82 3.05
CA ASN A 56 -16.24 -5.09 3.66
C ASN A 56 -16.76 -6.09 2.63
N ASN A 57 -17.37 -5.61 1.54
CA ASN A 57 -17.81 -6.44 0.42
C ASN A 57 -16.65 -6.84 -0.53
N LEU A 58 -15.45 -6.27 -0.38
CA LEU A 58 -14.28 -6.70 -1.13
C LEU A 58 -13.76 -8.04 -0.63
N ALA A 59 -13.32 -8.89 -1.55
CA ALA A 59 -12.61 -10.12 -1.19
C ALA A 59 -11.35 -9.80 -0.36
N THR A 60 -11.01 -10.67 0.60
CA THR A 60 -9.88 -10.51 1.53
C THR A 60 -8.54 -10.29 0.80
N GLY A 61 -8.40 -10.76 -0.44
CA GLY A 61 -7.24 -10.43 -1.29
C GLY A 61 -7.10 -8.93 -1.57
N TYR A 62 -8.18 -8.25 -1.94
CA TYR A 62 -8.17 -6.81 -2.22
C TYR A 62 -8.02 -5.97 -0.95
N GLN A 63 -8.63 -6.40 0.14
CA GLN A 63 -8.46 -5.76 1.46
C GLN A 63 -6.98 -5.76 1.89
N ARG A 64 -6.30 -6.91 1.74
CA ARG A 64 -4.86 -7.05 2.02
C ARG A 64 -4.00 -6.16 1.11
N VAL A 65 -4.36 -6.00 -0.16
CA VAL A 65 -3.65 -5.10 -1.08
C VAL A 65 -3.72 -3.65 -0.60
N TRP A 66 -4.88 -3.20 -0.11
CA TRP A 66 -5.02 -1.86 0.47
C TRP A 66 -4.23 -1.69 1.77
N ALA A 67 -4.32 -2.67 2.67
CA ALA A 67 -3.54 -2.67 3.91
C ALA A 67 -2.04 -2.58 3.61
N ARG A 68 -1.54 -3.40 2.68
CA ARG A 68 -0.16 -3.31 2.18
C ARG A 68 0.15 -1.94 1.60
N TYR A 69 -0.73 -1.40 0.75
CA TYR A 69 -0.48 -0.10 0.12
C TYR A 69 -0.32 0.99 1.18
N ILE A 70 -1.21 1.07 2.17
CA ILE A 70 -1.14 2.09 3.22
C ILE A 70 0.08 1.86 4.12
N TYR A 71 0.18 0.67 4.74
CA TYR A 71 1.15 0.38 5.79
C TYR A 71 2.56 0.02 5.30
N SER A 72 2.74 -0.18 4.00
CA SER A 72 4.08 -0.23 3.41
C SER A 72 4.84 1.10 3.55
N ALA A 73 4.15 2.22 3.77
CA ALA A 73 4.80 3.49 4.07
C ALA A 73 5.22 3.54 5.55
N LYS A 74 6.51 3.82 5.80
CA LYS A 74 7.04 3.97 7.17
C LYS A 74 6.65 5.30 7.82
N GLN A 75 6.37 6.34 7.02
CA GLN A 75 6.05 7.66 7.52
C GLN A 75 4.53 7.81 7.73
N PRO A 76 4.09 8.30 8.91
CA PRO A 76 2.66 8.45 9.22
C PRO A 76 1.98 9.45 8.26
N ALA A 77 2.65 10.55 7.90
CA ALA A 77 2.14 11.52 6.93
C ALA A 77 1.88 10.89 5.55
N THR A 78 2.70 9.93 5.13
CA THR A 78 2.49 9.21 3.86
C THR A 78 1.36 8.19 3.99
N GLN A 79 1.24 7.50 5.13
CA GLN A 79 0.12 6.59 5.37
C GLN A 79 -1.21 7.32 5.28
N GLU A 80 -1.31 8.51 5.89
CA GLU A 80 -2.52 9.34 5.82
C GLU A 80 -2.86 9.77 4.38
N LYS A 81 -1.87 10.25 3.61
CA LYS A 81 -2.06 10.53 2.18
C LYS A 81 -2.58 9.32 1.42
N ARG A 82 -2.07 8.12 1.71
CA ARG A 82 -2.52 6.86 1.07
C ARG A 82 -3.92 6.45 1.50
N ARG A 83 -4.31 6.70 2.76
CA ARG A 83 -5.68 6.51 3.24
C ARG A 83 -6.67 7.43 2.51
N LEU A 84 -6.32 8.70 2.35
CA LEU A 84 -7.13 9.65 1.59
C LEU A 84 -7.24 9.27 0.10
N GLU A 85 -6.13 8.84 -0.50
CA GLU A 85 -6.12 8.34 -1.88
C GLU A 85 -6.97 7.07 -2.02
N MET A 86 -6.95 6.18 -1.03
CA MET A 86 -7.82 5.02 -0.99
C MET A 86 -9.30 5.42 -1.00
N VAL A 87 -9.68 6.39 -0.16
CA VAL A 87 -11.05 6.91 -0.11
C VAL A 87 -11.50 7.46 -1.47
N ASP A 88 -10.66 8.25 -2.15
CA ASP A 88 -10.94 8.78 -3.48
C ASP A 88 -11.14 7.68 -4.52
N ILE A 89 -10.27 6.67 -4.50
CA ILE A 89 -10.30 5.53 -5.44
C ILE A 89 -11.53 4.63 -5.18
N LEU A 90 -11.84 4.35 -3.92
CA LEU A 90 -13.03 3.57 -3.55
C LEU A 90 -14.31 4.32 -3.90
N SER A 91 -14.34 5.64 -3.74
CA SER A 91 -15.49 6.49 -4.13
C SER A 91 -15.75 6.46 -5.63
N GLN A 92 -14.71 6.22 -6.43
CA GLN A 92 -14.83 6.01 -7.88
C GLN A 92 -15.20 4.57 -8.27
N GLY A 93 -15.42 3.68 -7.29
CA GLY A 93 -15.84 2.28 -7.51
C GLY A 93 -14.70 1.31 -7.84
N TYR A 94 -13.44 1.72 -7.72
CA TYR A 94 -12.30 0.85 -8.00
C TYR A 94 -11.93 0.02 -6.77
N LYS A 95 -11.72 -1.29 -6.97
CA LYS A 95 -11.42 -2.23 -5.88
C LYS A 95 -9.99 -2.13 -5.36
N THR A 96 -9.05 -1.66 -6.19
CA THR A 96 -7.64 -1.46 -5.84
C THR A 96 -7.06 -0.27 -6.58
N LYS A 97 -5.94 0.25 -6.07
CA LYS A 97 -5.15 1.26 -6.76
C LYS A 97 -4.65 0.80 -8.14
N ASP A 98 -4.34 -0.48 -8.31
CA ASP A 98 -3.85 -0.97 -9.60
C ASP A 98 -4.93 -0.90 -10.67
N LEU A 99 -6.16 -1.31 -10.35
CA LEU A 99 -7.32 -1.18 -11.25
C LEU A 99 -7.61 0.28 -11.61
N TYR A 100 -7.46 1.20 -10.66
CA TYR A 100 -7.58 2.63 -10.93
C TYR A 100 -6.54 3.11 -11.94
N ARG A 101 -5.27 2.68 -11.80
CA ARG A 101 -4.19 3.02 -12.74
C ARG A 101 -4.42 2.39 -14.12
N GLN A 102 -4.98 1.19 -14.18
CA GLN A 102 -5.31 0.52 -15.43
C GLN A 102 -6.47 1.20 -16.16
N GLY A 103 -7.51 1.65 -15.46
CA GLY A 103 -8.66 2.35 -16.04
C GLY A 103 -8.37 3.78 -16.50
N LYS A 104 -7.24 4.36 -16.07
CA LYS A 104 -6.77 5.69 -16.51
C LYS A 104 -5.83 5.67 -17.72
N LYS A 105 -5.51 4.49 -18.26
CA LYS A 105 -4.77 4.32 -19.52
C LYS A 105 -5.71 4.36 -20.71
#